data_AF-A0A3D4B801-F1
#
_entry.id   AF-A0A3D4B801-F1
#
_cell.length_a   1.000
_cell.length_b   1.000
_cell.length_c   1.000
_cell.angle_alpha   90.00
_cell.angle_beta   90.00
_cell.angle_gamma   90.00
#
_symmetry.space_group_name_H-M   'P 1'
#
loop_
_entity.id
_entity.type
_entity.pdbx_description
1 polymer ?
#
loop_
_entity_poly.entity_id
_entity_poly.type
_entity_poly.pdbx_seq_one_letter_code
_entity_poly.pdbx_strand_id
1 'polypeptide(L)'
;VILSRPMTTANWITGKYLGVVGSLMVLNIGFLMLSAIGRLVKVYLLGVHFNMVPAIQFFLIATLPSVLFMTALVFFLISLLRVQALAILIPLGYVGSILFYFRHQYQGLLDYGCFAAPLFSSDLIGYGDIDTLIWQRVFYTLLAGALVSGTILLYPRLPQSVLSYRVTQLMGGACLVGAIATIWSIRAEYTSEIHRQETARAAQAQWANKPAVRVPHYDFDITLGDDDRPLQVDLRMAVYNPHDLPVDTMYFSLNNALTIEKHQWQDEETASLQHKHHTLILIPDRPLLPNAVDTLTLSYAGHIDAESFMLNQLPDAAGVISKTNEGPWILGDESAWLDSRTVVLPAQSGWYPVPGVVTGYPYSSPRPANFATATVRIQTPQDMQVITQG
;
A
#
# COMPACT_ATOMS: atom_id res chain seq x y z
N VAL A 1 -11.67 -57.05 19.92
CA VAL A 1 -10.82 -56.06 20.62
C VAL A 1 -10.47 -54.98 19.61
N ILE A 2 -11.11 -53.80 19.70
CA ILE A 2 -10.72 -52.66 18.86
C ILE A 2 -9.42 -52.12 19.47
N LEU A 3 -8.33 -52.16 18.71
CA LEU A 3 -7.04 -51.57 19.07
C LEU A 3 -7.16 -50.04 19.11
N SER A 4 -7.78 -49.48 20.15
CA SER A 4 -7.74 -48.04 20.40
C SER A 4 -6.39 -47.68 21.00
N ARG A 5 -5.47 -47.17 20.19
CA ARG A 5 -4.24 -46.56 20.70
C ARG A 5 -4.60 -45.36 21.59
N PRO A 6 -3.95 -45.16 22.75
CA PRO A 6 -4.18 -43.96 23.55
C PRO A 6 -3.81 -42.71 22.75
N MET A 7 -4.79 -41.84 22.50
CA MET A 7 -4.59 -40.57 21.79
C MET A 7 -4.48 -39.42 22.80
N THR A 8 -3.46 -38.58 22.64
CA THR A 8 -3.31 -37.36 23.43
C THR A 8 -4.43 -36.37 23.10
N THR A 9 -4.77 -35.52 24.06
CA THR A 9 -5.73 -34.43 23.85
C THR A 9 -5.30 -33.53 22.68
N ALA A 10 -4.00 -33.25 22.56
CA ALA A 10 -3.44 -32.52 21.42
C ALA A 10 -3.77 -33.19 20.08
N ASN A 11 -3.50 -34.49 19.91
CA ASN A 11 -3.79 -35.21 18.66
C ASN A 11 -5.28 -35.19 18.31
N TRP A 12 -6.13 -35.35 19.32
CA TRP A 12 -7.57 -35.38 19.11
C TRP A 12 -8.14 -34.02 18.71
N ILE A 13 -7.74 -32.93 19.37
CA ILE A 13 -8.20 -31.57 19.02
C ILE A 13 -7.63 -31.15 17.67
N THR A 14 -6.34 -31.34 17.46
CA THR A 14 -5.70 -31.00 16.18
C THR A 14 -6.35 -31.78 15.03
N GLY A 15 -6.64 -33.07 15.21
CA GLY A 15 -7.36 -33.87 14.23
C GLY A 15 -8.77 -33.36 13.93
N LYS A 16 -9.53 -32.96 14.96
CA LYS A 16 -10.86 -32.34 14.76
C LYS A 16 -10.78 -31.00 14.04
N TYR A 17 -9.86 -30.14 14.48
CA TYR A 17 -9.65 -28.82 13.90
C TYR A 17 -9.26 -28.95 12.41
N LEU A 18 -8.25 -29.77 12.10
CA LEU A 18 -7.82 -30.02 10.73
C LEU A 18 -8.88 -30.71 9.89
N GLY A 19 -9.73 -31.56 10.49
CA GLY A 19 -10.88 -32.14 9.83
C GLY A 19 -11.88 -31.08 9.36
N VAL A 20 -12.26 -30.15 10.24
CA VAL A 20 -13.17 -29.04 9.89
C VAL A 20 -12.54 -28.10 8.87
N VAL A 21 -11.30 -27.66 9.11
CA VAL A 21 -10.55 -26.82 8.16
C VAL A 21 -10.44 -27.51 6.81
N GLY A 22 -10.09 -28.80 6.78
CA GLY A 22 -9.97 -29.59 5.56
C GLY A 22 -11.29 -29.69 4.78
N SER A 23 -12.41 -29.93 5.47
CA SER A 23 -13.74 -29.93 4.82
C SER A 23 -14.09 -28.56 4.22
N LEU A 24 -13.78 -27.46 4.93
CA LEU A 24 -13.97 -26.11 4.41
C LEU A 24 -13.03 -25.82 3.23
N MET A 25 -11.78 -26.30 3.26
CA MET A 25 -10.84 -26.16 2.15
C MET A 25 -11.33 -26.89 0.90
N VAL A 26 -11.86 -28.11 1.04
CA VAL A 26 -12.44 -28.85 -0.10
C VAL A 26 -13.59 -28.07 -0.73
N LEU A 27 -14.47 -27.48 0.09
CA LEU A 27 -15.54 -26.61 -0.42
C LEU A 27 -14.98 -25.39 -1.18
N ASN A 28 -13.96 -24.74 -0.63
CA ASN A 28 -13.31 -23.59 -1.27
C ASN A 28 -12.55 -23.94 -2.55
N ILE A 29 -11.97 -25.14 -2.64
CA ILE A 29 -11.42 -25.68 -3.89
C ILE A 29 -12.55 -25.85 -4.92
N GLY A 30 -13.74 -26.29 -4.49
CA GLY A 30 -14.93 -26.32 -5.34
C GLY A 30 -15.29 -24.95 -5.93
N PHE A 31 -15.26 -23.89 -5.11
CA PHE A 31 -15.46 -22.51 -5.59
C PHE A 31 -14.34 -22.05 -6.55
N LEU A 32 -13.09 -22.44 -6.29
CA LEU A 32 -11.97 -22.14 -7.19
C LEU A 32 -12.15 -22.83 -8.55
N MET A 33 -12.63 -24.08 -8.57
CA MET A 33 -12.97 -24.81 -9.79
C MET A 33 -14.12 -24.15 -10.54
N LEU A 34 -15.17 -23.70 -9.83
CA LEU A 34 -16.28 -22.96 -10.44
C LEU A 34 -15.79 -21.64 -11.08
N SER A 35 -14.89 -20.91 -10.39
CA SER A 35 -14.23 -19.73 -10.94
C SER A 35 -13.42 -20.06 -12.20
N ALA A 36 -12.70 -21.18 -12.22
CA ALA A 36 -11.94 -21.63 -13.39
C ALA A 36 -12.87 -21.89 -14.60
N ILE A 37 -14.01 -22.56 -14.38
CA ILE A 37 -15.03 -22.79 -15.42
C ILE A 37 -15.56 -21.45 -15.95
N GLY A 38 -15.91 -20.51 -15.06
CA GLY A 38 -16.36 -19.18 -15.45
C GLY A 38 -15.33 -18.41 -16.28
N ARG A 39 -14.04 -18.54 -15.95
CA ARG A 39 -12.95 -17.94 -16.74
C ARG A 39 -12.78 -18.61 -18.10
N LEU A 40 -12.88 -19.95 -18.18
CA LEU A 40 -12.85 -20.66 -19.47
C LEU A 40 -13.99 -20.21 -20.39
N VAL A 41 -15.19 -20.01 -19.85
CA VAL A 41 -16.33 -19.46 -20.60
C VAL A 41 -16.01 -18.06 -21.13
N LYS A 42 -15.40 -17.19 -20.33
CA LYS A 42 -14.98 -15.84 -20.77
C LYS A 42 -13.93 -15.92 -21.88
N VAL A 43 -12.94 -16.80 -21.77
CA VAL A 43 -11.93 -17.01 -22.82
C VAL A 43 -12.62 -17.42 -24.14
N TYR A 44 -13.55 -18.38 -24.07
CA TYR A 44 -14.26 -18.87 -25.24
C TYR A 44 -15.17 -17.81 -25.89
N LEU A 45 -15.91 -17.03 -25.09
CA LEU A 45 -16.89 -16.07 -25.60
C LEU A 45 -16.29 -14.72 -26.00
N LEU A 46 -15.26 -14.27 -25.29
CA LEU A 46 -14.73 -12.89 -25.40
C LEU A 46 -13.27 -12.86 -25.89
N GLY A 47 -12.63 -14.02 -26.11
CA GLY A 47 -11.25 -14.10 -26.59
C GLY A 47 -10.20 -13.57 -25.62
N VAL A 48 -10.54 -13.41 -24.33
CA VAL A 48 -9.61 -12.90 -23.30
C VAL A 48 -8.62 -13.99 -22.87
N HIS A 49 -7.47 -13.58 -22.35
CA HIS A 49 -6.45 -14.50 -21.84
C HIS A 49 -6.93 -15.27 -20.60
N PHE A 50 -6.64 -16.57 -20.55
CA PHE A 50 -6.88 -17.38 -19.36
C PHE A 50 -5.82 -17.08 -18.30
N ASN A 51 -6.20 -16.35 -17.26
CA ASN A 51 -5.36 -16.12 -16.08
C ASN A 51 -6.08 -16.67 -14.85
N MET A 52 -5.43 -17.50 -14.02
CA MET A 52 -5.98 -18.01 -12.75
C MET A 52 -5.24 -17.47 -11.52
N VAL A 53 -4.15 -16.73 -11.72
CA VAL A 53 -3.28 -16.24 -10.66
C VAL A 53 -4.06 -15.43 -9.61
N PRO A 54 -4.94 -14.47 -9.98
CA PRO A 54 -5.71 -13.72 -8.97
C PRO A 54 -6.66 -14.58 -8.14
N ALA A 55 -7.21 -15.66 -8.73
CA ALA A 55 -8.12 -16.56 -8.00
C ALA A 55 -7.37 -17.42 -6.98
N ILE A 56 -6.17 -17.89 -7.34
CA ILE A 56 -5.28 -18.64 -6.44
C ILE A 56 -4.77 -17.74 -5.33
N GLN A 57 -4.33 -16.51 -5.66
CA GLN A 57 -3.89 -15.53 -4.68
C GLN A 57 -5.02 -15.16 -3.73
N PHE A 58 -6.24 -14.92 -4.21
CA PHE A 58 -7.41 -14.69 -3.36
C PHE A 58 -7.64 -15.86 -2.40
N PHE A 59 -7.57 -17.10 -2.87
CA PHE A 59 -7.73 -18.28 -2.03
C PHE A 59 -6.64 -18.36 -0.93
N LEU A 60 -5.37 -18.13 -1.28
CA LEU A 60 -4.25 -18.24 -0.36
C LEU A 60 -4.19 -17.09 0.64
N ILE A 61 -4.46 -15.87 0.19
CA ILE A 61 -4.32 -14.65 0.99
C ILE A 61 -5.59 -14.39 1.79
N ALA A 62 -6.77 -14.50 1.19
CA ALA A 62 -8.02 -14.19 1.88
C ALA A 62 -8.59 -15.42 2.60
N THR A 63 -8.89 -16.47 1.84
CA THR A 63 -9.69 -17.59 2.32
C THR A 63 -8.96 -18.43 3.37
N LEU A 64 -7.72 -18.83 3.08
CA LEU A 64 -6.98 -19.77 3.94
C LEU A 64 -6.76 -19.23 5.37
N PRO A 65 -6.20 -18.02 5.58
CA PRO A 65 -6.03 -17.44 6.90
C PRO A 65 -7.36 -17.23 7.64
N SER A 66 -8.39 -16.80 6.92
CA SER A 66 -9.74 -16.57 7.48
C SER A 66 -10.35 -17.84 8.06
N VAL A 67 -10.27 -18.95 7.32
CA VAL A 67 -10.81 -20.25 7.76
C VAL A 67 -10.02 -20.80 8.94
N LEU A 68 -8.69 -20.70 8.90
CA LEU A 68 -7.84 -21.12 10.02
C LEU A 68 -8.23 -20.35 11.29
N PHE A 69 -8.27 -19.02 11.21
CA PHE A 69 -8.58 -18.18 12.36
C PHE A 69 -10.00 -18.40 12.90
N MET A 70 -11.04 -18.32 12.07
CA MET A 70 -12.41 -18.45 12.57
C MET A 70 -12.71 -19.83 13.13
N THR A 71 -12.17 -20.89 12.51
CA THR A 71 -12.33 -22.24 13.05
C THR A 71 -11.63 -22.36 14.41
N ALA A 72 -10.43 -21.80 14.54
CA ALA A 72 -9.67 -21.82 15.80
C ALA A 72 -10.39 -21.02 16.90
N LEU A 73 -10.95 -19.86 16.55
CA LEU A 73 -11.73 -19.02 17.46
C LEU A 73 -12.95 -19.76 18.01
N VAL A 74 -13.74 -20.40 17.13
CA VAL A 74 -14.91 -21.18 17.55
C VAL A 74 -14.50 -22.31 18.50
N PHE A 75 -13.47 -23.09 18.17
CA PHE A 75 -12.97 -24.18 19.02
C PHE A 75 -12.51 -23.67 20.40
N PHE A 76 -11.79 -22.55 20.41
CA PHE A 76 -11.33 -21.92 21.64
C PHE A 76 -12.49 -21.45 22.50
N LEU A 77 -13.48 -20.77 21.92
CA LEU A 77 -14.66 -20.29 22.65
C LEU A 77 -15.53 -21.42 23.19
N ILE A 78 -15.69 -22.53 22.44
CA ILE A 78 -16.38 -23.72 22.95
C ILE A 78 -15.67 -24.25 24.21
N SER A 79 -14.34 -24.30 24.19
CA SER A 79 -13.53 -24.81 25.30
C SER A 79 -13.51 -23.85 26.50
N LEU A 80 -13.46 -22.54 26.24
CA LEU A 80 -13.41 -21.49 27.25
C LEU A 80 -14.76 -21.26 27.93
N LEU A 81 -15.81 -21.06 27.15
CA LEU A 81 -17.12 -20.65 27.67
C LEU A 81 -17.94 -21.82 28.19
N ARG A 82 -17.70 -23.03 27.67
CA ARG A 82 -18.48 -24.25 27.97
C ARG A 82 -19.99 -24.09 27.72
N VAL A 83 -20.38 -23.08 26.96
CA VAL A 83 -21.76 -22.77 26.54
C VAL A 83 -21.77 -22.64 25.02
N GLN A 84 -22.36 -23.64 24.34
CA GLN A 84 -22.33 -23.74 22.89
C GLN A 84 -23.02 -22.55 22.20
N ALA A 85 -24.12 -22.05 22.76
CA ALA A 85 -24.83 -20.90 22.19
C ALA A 85 -23.95 -19.64 22.11
N LEU A 86 -23.22 -19.33 23.19
CA LEU A 86 -22.31 -18.17 23.22
C LEU A 86 -21.11 -18.36 22.29
N ALA A 87 -20.58 -19.58 22.20
CA ALA A 87 -19.46 -19.88 21.32
C ALA A 87 -19.79 -19.75 19.81
N ILE A 88 -21.08 -19.76 19.45
CA ILE A 88 -21.57 -19.48 18.09
C ILE A 88 -21.95 -18.00 17.94
N LEU A 89 -22.64 -17.44 18.93
CA LEU A 89 -23.15 -16.07 18.88
C LEU A 89 -22.03 -15.03 18.87
N ILE A 90 -20.92 -15.26 19.59
CA ILE A 90 -19.79 -14.32 19.64
C ILE A 90 -19.09 -14.21 18.28
N PRO A 91 -18.66 -15.30 17.60
CA PRO A 91 -18.12 -15.20 16.26
C PRO A 91 -19.09 -14.58 15.26
N LEU A 92 -20.38 -14.88 15.35
CA LEU A 92 -21.39 -14.27 14.47
C LEU A 92 -21.51 -12.76 14.70
N GLY A 93 -21.53 -12.34 15.97
CA GLY A 93 -21.51 -10.92 16.36
C GLY A 93 -20.22 -10.23 15.91
N TYR A 94 -19.08 -10.92 15.94
CA TYR A 94 -17.81 -10.41 15.42
C TYR A 94 -17.88 -10.16 13.90
N VAL A 95 -18.39 -11.11 13.11
CA VAL A 95 -18.61 -10.89 11.65
C VAL A 95 -19.54 -9.69 11.42
N GLY A 96 -20.68 -9.64 12.12
CA GLY A 96 -21.62 -8.52 12.00
C GLY A 96 -20.98 -7.18 12.35
N SER A 97 -20.17 -7.13 13.40
CA SER A 97 -19.49 -5.90 13.82
C SER A 97 -18.50 -5.39 12.77
N ILE A 98 -17.81 -6.30 12.06
CA ILE A 98 -16.92 -5.91 10.96
C ILE A 98 -17.73 -5.30 9.81
N LEU A 99 -18.80 -5.97 9.40
CA LEU A 99 -19.61 -5.54 8.25
C LEU A 99 -20.34 -4.22 8.49
N PHE A 100 -20.80 -3.96 9.72
CA PHE A 100 -21.62 -2.78 10.02
C PHE A 100 -20.87 -1.62 10.70
N TYR A 101 -19.75 -1.87 11.39
CA TYR A 101 -19.10 -0.86 12.22
C TYR A 101 -17.60 -0.70 11.94
N PHE A 102 -16.84 -1.79 11.92
CA PHE A 102 -15.37 -1.73 11.86
C PHE A 102 -14.78 -1.68 10.44
N ARG A 103 -15.60 -1.60 9.38
CA ARG A 103 -15.19 -1.70 7.97
C ARG A 103 -13.88 -0.96 7.62
N HIS A 104 -13.74 0.29 8.04
CA HIS A 104 -12.52 1.10 7.77
C HIS A 104 -11.78 1.53 9.04
N GLN A 105 -12.11 0.93 10.18
CA GLN A 105 -11.50 1.30 11.46
C GLN A 105 -10.29 0.42 11.76
N TYR A 106 -9.42 0.89 12.67
CA TYR A 106 -8.26 0.12 13.17
C TYR A 106 -7.34 -0.40 12.07
N GLN A 107 -7.15 0.35 10.98
CA GLN A 107 -6.30 -0.02 9.84
C GLN A 107 -6.70 -1.36 9.22
N GLY A 108 -7.99 -1.71 9.29
CA GLY A 108 -8.50 -3.00 8.82
C GLY A 108 -8.08 -4.20 9.67
N LEU A 109 -7.35 -4.03 10.79
CA LEU A 109 -6.82 -5.13 11.61
C LEU A 109 -7.88 -6.11 12.11
N LEU A 110 -9.13 -5.66 12.30
CA LEU A 110 -10.26 -6.50 12.73
C LEU A 110 -10.93 -7.27 11.58
N ASP A 111 -10.57 -6.97 10.33
CA ASP A 111 -11.15 -7.59 9.16
C ASP A 111 -10.47 -8.91 8.80
N TYR A 112 -10.86 -9.97 9.51
CA TYR A 112 -10.29 -11.30 9.31
C TYR A 112 -10.56 -11.84 7.90
N GLY A 113 -11.74 -11.54 7.35
CA GLY A 113 -12.24 -12.02 6.06
C GLY A 113 -11.79 -11.21 4.86
N CYS A 114 -11.08 -10.10 5.09
CA CYS A 114 -10.75 -9.09 4.09
C CYS A 114 -11.99 -8.59 3.31
N PHE A 115 -13.10 -8.37 4.03
CA PHE A 115 -14.31 -7.75 3.48
C PHE A 115 -14.08 -6.30 3.02
N ALA A 116 -13.13 -5.63 3.65
CA ALA A 116 -12.77 -4.23 3.45
C ALA A 116 -11.37 -4.04 2.82
N ALA A 117 -10.64 -5.11 2.52
CA ALA A 117 -9.28 -5.03 1.99
C ALA A 117 -9.26 -4.95 0.45
N PRO A 118 -8.26 -4.28 -0.15
CA PRO A 118 -8.10 -4.16 -1.59
C PRO A 118 -7.57 -5.45 -2.24
N LEU A 119 -8.39 -6.51 -2.24
CA LEU A 119 -8.05 -7.84 -2.75
C LEU A 119 -8.21 -8.02 -4.26
N PHE A 120 -8.60 -6.98 -4.98
CA PHE A 120 -8.75 -7.05 -6.44
C PHE A 120 -7.43 -6.69 -7.10
N SER A 121 -6.72 -7.72 -7.57
CA SER A 121 -5.56 -7.53 -8.42
C SER A 121 -5.99 -6.92 -9.75
N SER A 122 -5.31 -5.85 -10.15
CA SER A 122 -5.32 -5.31 -11.50
C SER A 122 -4.35 -6.10 -12.39
N ASP A 123 -4.66 -6.24 -13.68
CA ASP A 123 -3.72 -6.80 -14.65
C ASP A 123 -2.57 -5.82 -14.95
N LEU A 124 -2.74 -4.52 -14.65
CA LEU A 124 -1.76 -3.46 -14.87
C LEU A 124 -0.80 -3.29 -13.69
N ILE A 125 -1.35 -3.15 -12.48
CA ILE A 125 -0.58 -2.79 -11.28
C ILE A 125 -0.54 -3.91 -10.23
N GLY A 126 -1.26 -5.02 -10.43
CA GLY A 126 -1.36 -6.05 -9.40
C GLY A 126 -2.22 -5.60 -8.21
N TYR A 127 -1.80 -5.94 -6.99
CA TYR A 127 -2.43 -5.51 -5.74
C TYR A 127 -1.90 -4.13 -5.34
N GLY A 128 -2.75 -3.29 -4.72
CA GLY A 128 -2.32 -1.99 -4.18
C GLY A 128 -1.38 -2.17 -2.97
N ASP A 129 -1.94 -2.48 -1.81
CA ASP A 129 -1.17 -2.71 -0.57
C ASP A 129 -1.16 -4.22 -0.22
N ILE A 130 -0.27 -4.96 -0.87
CA ILE A 130 -0.12 -6.40 -0.64
C ILE A 130 0.65 -6.71 0.64
N ASP A 131 1.56 -5.83 1.05
CA ASP A 131 2.48 -6.08 2.17
C ASP A 131 1.75 -5.98 3.51
N THR A 132 1.00 -4.90 3.74
CA THR A 132 0.16 -4.77 4.94
C THR A 132 -0.86 -5.90 5.01
N LEU A 133 -1.42 -6.27 3.85
CA LEU A 133 -2.36 -7.37 3.73
C LEU A 133 -1.70 -8.70 4.15
N ILE A 134 -0.51 -9.04 3.64
CA ILE A 134 0.22 -10.25 4.03
C ILE A 134 0.50 -10.26 5.54
N TRP A 135 0.98 -9.15 6.11
CA TRP A 135 1.22 -9.06 7.55
C TRP A 135 -0.05 -9.30 8.36
N GLN A 136 -1.19 -8.75 7.94
CA GLN A 136 -2.47 -9.03 8.57
C GLN A 136 -2.83 -10.53 8.53
N ARG A 137 -2.54 -11.21 7.43
CA ARG A 137 -2.80 -12.67 7.28
C ARG A 137 -1.86 -13.53 8.09
N VAL A 138 -0.60 -13.13 8.22
CA VAL A 138 0.36 -13.75 9.15
C VAL A 138 -0.14 -13.62 10.59
N PHE A 139 -0.60 -12.42 10.98
CA PHE A 139 -1.19 -12.19 12.30
C PHE A 139 -2.34 -13.17 12.60
N TYR A 140 -3.33 -13.29 11.71
CA TYR A 140 -4.47 -14.20 11.92
C TYR A 140 -4.07 -15.68 11.97
N THR A 141 -3.09 -16.08 11.17
CA THR A 141 -2.59 -17.45 11.15
C THR A 141 -1.85 -17.79 12.46
N LEU A 142 -1.04 -16.86 12.97
CA LEU A 142 -0.38 -17.00 14.28
C LEU A 142 -1.41 -17.01 15.42
N LEU A 143 -2.39 -16.12 15.37
CA LEU A 143 -3.47 -16.08 16.35
C LEU A 143 -4.29 -17.38 16.33
N ALA A 144 -4.54 -17.97 15.16
CA ALA A 144 -5.16 -19.29 15.04
C ALA A 144 -4.35 -20.37 15.76
N GLY A 145 -3.03 -20.39 15.58
CA GLY A 145 -2.12 -21.31 16.28
C GLY A 145 -2.16 -21.16 17.81
N ALA A 146 -2.22 -19.92 18.30
CA ALA A 146 -2.38 -19.62 19.72
C ALA A 146 -3.73 -20.12 20.27
N LEU A 147 -4.82 -19.89 19.53
CA LEU A 147 -6.18 -20.30 19.90
C LEU A 147 -6.36 -21.83 19.89
N VAL A 148 -5.80 -22.54 18.91
CA VAL A 148 -5.78 -24.01 18.88
C VAL A 148 -5.00 -24.55 20.08
N SER A 149 -3.84 -23.96 20.38
CA SER A 149 -3.04 -24.34 21.56
C SER A 149 -3.82 -24.08 22.86
N GLY A 150 -4.49 -22.93 22.98
CA GLY A 150 -5.36 -22.61 24.11
C GLY A 150 -6.52 -23.59 24.26
N THR A 151 -7.13 -24.01 23.15
CA THR A 151 -8.17 -25.06 23.11
C THR A 151 -7.64 -26.36 23.71
N ILE A 152 -6.43 -26.78 23.32
CA ILE A 152 -5.76 -27.99 23.84
C ILE A 152 -5.49 -27.93 25.34
N LEU A 153 -5.12 -26.76 25.86
CA LEU A 153 -4.82 -26.56 27.28
C LEU A 153 -6.09 -26.48 28.14
N LEU A 154 -7.18 -25.93 27.62
CA LEU A 154 -8.45 -25.78 28.33
C LEU A 154 -9.34 -27.03 28.28
N TYR A 155 -9.02 -27.99 27.41
CA TYR A 155 -9.90 -29.12 27.15
C TYR A 155 -10.02 -30.05 28.37
N PRO A 156 -11.25 -30.36 28.83
CA PRO A 156 -11.49 -31.17 30.03
C PRO A 156 -11.25 -32.66 29.74
N ARG A 157 -10.00 -33.11 29.76
CA ARG A 157 -9.59 -34.54 29.70
C ARG A 157 -8.43 -34.82 30.66
N LEU A 158 -8.18 -36.12 30.89
CA LEU A 158 -7.08 -36.63 31.73
C LEU A 158 -5.74 -35.94 31.43
N PRO A 159 -4.85 -35.79 32.44
CA PRO A 159 -3.60 -35.05 32.31
C PRO A 159 -2.81 -35.49 31.09
N GLN A 160 -2.50 -34.54 30.21
CA GLN A 160 -1.59 -34.81 29.10
C GLN A 160 -0.24 -35.27 29.63
N SER A 161 0.55 -35.96 28.79
CA SER A 161 1.97 -36.14 29.11
C SER A 161 2.60 -34.76 29.32
N VAL A 162 3.49 -34.66 30.31
CA VAL A 162 4.17 -33.39 30.66
C VAL A 162 4.84 -32.77 29.43
N LEU A 163 5.39 -33.61 28.55
CA LEU A 163 5.98 -33.18 27.29
C LEU A 163 4.93 -32.54 26.34
N SER A 164 3.79 -33.20 26.11
CA SER A 164 2.71 -32.67 25.25
C SER A 164 2.18 -31.34 25.76
N TYR A 165 2.01 -31.22 27.08
CA TYR A 165 1.57 -30.00 27.73
C TYR A 165 2.58 -28.86 27.52
N ARG A 166 3.87 -29.09 27.81
CA ARG A 166 4.93 -28.08 27.62
C ARG A 166 5.09 -27.66 26.16
N VAL A 167 5.04 -28.61 25.22
CA VAL A 167 5.13 -28.31 23.78
C VAL A 167 3.95 -27.45 23.35
N THR A 168 2.74 -27.75 23.82
CA THR A 168 1.55 -26.96 23.50
C THR A 168 1.64 -25.55 24.09
N GLN A 169 2.15 -25.41 25.32
CA GLN A 169 2.40 -24.11 25.92
C GLN A 169 3.44 -23.29 25.15
N LEU A 170 4.56 -23.90 24.77
CA LEU A 170 5.61 -23.24 24.00
C LEU A 170 5.11 -22.80 22.62
N MET A 171 4.38 -23.68 21.92
CA MET A 171 3.79 -23.37 20.62
C MET A 171 2.75 -22.25 20.73
N GLY A 172 1.83 -22.33 21.68
CA GLY A 172 0.83 -21.30 21.91
C GLY A 172 1.45 -19.96 22.30
N GLY A 173 2.47 -19.97 23.17
CA GLY A 173 3.22 -18.79 23.56
C GLY A 173 4.00 -18.17 22.40
N ALA A 174 4.71 -18.97 21.60
CA ALA A 174 5.44 -18.50 20.43
C ALA A 174 4.51 -17.89 19.37
N CYS A 175 3.38 -18.55 19.08
CA CYS A 175 2.35 -18.03 18.18
C CYS A 175 1.76 -16.71 18.69
N LEU A 176 1.49 -16.60 20.00
CA LEU A 176 0.94 -15.37 20.58
C LEU A 176 1.94 -14.22 20.54
N VAL A 177 3.22 -14.48 20.90
CA VAL A 177 4.29 -13.48 20.80
C VAL A 177 4.48 -13.05 19.34
N GLY A 178 4.46 -13.99 18.39
CA GLY A 178 4.52 -13.69 16.97
C GLY A 178 3.36 -12.79 16.52
N ALA A 179 2.12 -13.10 16.92
CA ALA A 179 0.95 -12.29 16.60
C ALA A 179 1.06 -10.85 17.15
N ILE A 180 1.57 -10.69 18.38
CA ILE A 180 1.83 -9.38 18.98
C ILE A 180 2.92 -8.61 18.21
N ALA A 181 4.01 -9.29 17.85
CA ALA A 181 5.09 -8.71 17.07
C ALA A 181 4.60 -8.24 15.68
N THR A 182 3.73 -9.00 15.02
CA THR A 182 3.13 -8.61 13.75
C THR A 182 2.24 -7.37 13.89
N ILE A 183 1.39 -7.29 14.93
CA ILE A 183 0.61 -6.07 15.18
C ILE A 183 1.52 -4.87 15.41
N TRP A 184 2.60 -5.06 16.19
CA TRP A 184 3.56 -3.99 16.45
C TRP A 184 4.25 -3.52 15.17
N SER A 185 4.61 -4.44 14.27
CA SER A 185 5.19 -4.11 12.96
C SER A 185 4.22 -3.29 12.09
N ILE A 186 2.95 -3.73 11.97
CA ILE A 186 1.92 -3.02 11.21
C ILE A 186 1.73 -1.60 11.77
N ARG A 187 1.65 -1.48 13.11
CA ARG A 187 1.50 -0.19 13.80
C ARG A 187 2.71 0.72 13.59
N ALA A 188 3.92 0.17 13.66
CA ALA A 188 5.15 0.92 13.49
C ALA A 188 5.26 1.49 12.08
N GLU A 189 4.97 0.68 11.04
CA GLU A 189 4.99 1.15 9.65
C GLU A 189 3.95 2.24 9.43
N TYR A 190 2.71 2.02 9.87
CA TYR A 190 1.65 3.03 9.74
C TYR A 190 2.00 4.36 10.45
N THR A 191 2.58 4.29 11.65
CA THR A 191 2.97 5.49 12.40
C THR A 191 4.15 6.20 11.71
N SER A 192 5.10 5.43 11.17
CA SER A 192 6.20 5.96 10.37
C SER A 192 5.68 6.67 9.12
N GLU A 193 4.71 6.08 8.42
CA GLU A 193 4.11 6.67 7.21
C GLU A 193 3.39 7.98 7.50
N ILE A 194 2.53 8.02 8.53
CA ILE A 194 1.92 9.28 8.97
C ILE A 194 2.98 10.32 9.31
N HIS A 195 4.04 9.93 10.03
CA HIS A 195 5.10 10.85 10.39
C HIS A 195 5.88 11.38 9.18
N ARG A 196 6.15 10.53 8.17
CA ARG A 196 6.74 10.93 6.88
C ARG A 196 5.86 11.97 6.18
N GLN A 197 4.56 11.68 6.05
CA GLN A 197 3.59 12.57 5.43
C GLN A 197 3.45 13.92 6.15
N GLU A 198 3.33 13.91 7.48
CA GLU A 198 3.22 15.12 8.30
C GLU A 198 4.48 15.97 8.21
N THR A 199 5.66 15.34 8.27
CA THR A 199 6.96 16.03 8.17
C THR A 199 7.12 16.66 6.78
N ALA A 200 6.77 15.93 5.72
CA ALA A 200 6.77 16.42 4.35
C ALA A 200 5.84 17.62 4.17
N ARG A 201 4.59 17.50 4.66
CA ARG A 201 3.59 18.58 4.62
C ARG A 201 4.06 19.81 5.39
N ALA A 202 4.59 19.62 6.60
CA ALA A 202 5.06 20.72 7.44
C ALA A 202 6.26 21.45 6.82
N ALA A 203 7.17 20.72 6.17
CA ALA A 203 8.30 21.32 5.44
C ALA A 203 7.81 22.17 4.26
N GLN A 204 6.92 21.63 3.42
CA GLN A 204 6.36 22.36 2.27
C GLN A 204 5.55 23.59 2.66
N ALA A 205 4.80 23.54 3.77
CA ALA A 205 3.99 24.67 4.24
C ALA A 205 4.81 25.93 4.53
N GLN A 206 6.10 25.79 4.87
CA GLN A 206 7.00 26.93 5.10
C GLN A 206 7.25 27.76 3.84
N TRP A 207 7.07 27.15 2.66
CA TRP A 207 7.33 27.79 1.37
C TRP A 207 6.06 28.16 0.60
N ALA A 208 4.87 27.83 1.11
CA ALA A 208 3.59 28.09 0.44
C ALA A 208 3.33 29.58 0.15
N ASN A 209 3.80 30.46 1.03
CA ASN A 209 3.64 31.92 0.89
C ASN A 209 4.78 32.59 0.10
N LYS A 210 5.71 31.82 -0.48
CA LYS A 210 6.82 32.36 -1.29
C LYS A 210 6.36 32.59 -2.74
N PRO A 211 6.86 33.63 -3.43
CA PRO A 211 6.50 33.87 -4.82
C PRO A 211 6.97 32.71 -5.70
N ALA A 212 6.02 32.06 -6.38
CA ALA A 212 6.32 30.98 -7.31
C ALA A 212 6.69 31.55 -8.69
N VAL A 213 7.76 31.02 -9.27
CA VAL A 213 8.10 31.23 -10.69
C VAL A 213 7.14 30.47 -11.60
N ARG A 214 7.25 30.66 -12.92
CA ARG A 214 6.52 29.87 -13.92
C ARG A 214 7.50 29.12 -14.81
N VAL A 215 7.06 27.98 -15.30
CA VAL A 215 7.81 27.20 -16.30
C VAL A 215 6.94 27.11 -17.55
N PRO A 216 7.25 27.87 -18.63
CA PRO A 216 6.46 27.86 -19.85
C PRO A 216 6.71 26.63 -20.74
N HIS A 217 7.88 26.01 -20.63
CA HIS A 217 8.26 24.87 -21.47
C HIS A 217 9.19 23.90 -20.73
N TYR A 218 8.94 22.60 -20.93
CA TYR A 218 9.80 21.50 -20.50
C TYR A 218 10.29 20.71 -21.71
N ASP A 219 11.58 20.40 -21.75
CA ASP A 219 12.18 19.50 -22.72
C ASP A 219 12.74 18.28 -21.98
N PHE A 220 12.05 17.15 -22.14
CA PHE A 220 12.30 15.91 -21.41
C PHE A 220 12.95 14.86 -22.30
N ASP A 221 14.04 14.27 -21.82
CA ASP A 221 14.62 13.01 -22.26
C ASP A 221 14.43 11.99 -21.13
N ILE A 222 13.50 11.07 -21.32
CA ILE A 222 13.09 10.07 -20.32
C ILE A 222 13.63 8.71 -20.75
N THR A 223 14.36 8.05 -19.87
CA THR A 223 14.77 6.66 -20.03
C THR A 223 14.10 5.83 -18.94
N LEU A 224 13.28 4.87 -19.36
CA LEU A 224 12.69 3.88 -18.46
C LEU A 224 13.67 2.70 -18.34
N GLY A 225 13.94 2.27 -17.10
CA GLY A 225 14.96 1.28 -16.79
C GLY A 225 14.41 0.05 -16.04
N ASP A 226 15.32 -0.68 -15.43
CA ASP A 226 15.03 -1.84 -14.58
C ASP A 226 14.60 -1.42 -13.16
N ASP A 227 14.14 -2.37 -12.34
CA ASP A 227 13.52 -2.14 -11.02
C ASP A 227 14.35 -1.28 -10.05
N ASP A 228 15.69 -1.28 -10.14
CA ASP A 228 16.57 -0.46 -9.29
C ASP A 228 16.61 1.02 -9.71
N ARG A 229 16.41 1.31 -11.00
CA ARG A 229 16.40 2.66 -11.58
C ARG A 229 15.29 2.75 -12.63
N PRO A 230 14.02 2.72 -12.20
CA PRO A 230 12.90 2.57 -13.13
C PRO A 230 12.63 3.85 -13.93
N LEU A 231 12.99 5.02 -13.40
CA LEU A 231 12.85 6.30 -14.06
C LEU A 231 14.18 7.06 -14.02
N GLN A 232 14.67 7.43 -15.19
CA GLN A 232 15.74 8.40 -15.38
C GLN A 232 15.24 9.52 -16.29
N VAL A 233 15.49 10.77 -15.89
CA VAL A 233 15.04 11.95 -16.63
C VAL A 233 16.18 12.95 -16.74
N ASP A 234 16.52 13.30 -17.97
CA ASP A 234 17.26 14.49 -18.31
C ASP A 234 16.25 15.56 -18.74
N LEU A 235 16.17 16.65 -17.96
CA LEU A 235 15.22 17.72 -18.14
C LEU A 235 15.95 19.02 -18.42
N ARG A 236 15.50 19.75 -19.44
CA ARG A 236 15.80 21.17 -19.62
C ARG A 236 14.49 21.96 -19.54
N MET A 237 14.40 22.90 -18.60
CA MET A 237 13.22 23.75 -18.45
C MET A 237 13.57 25.25 -18.46
N ALA A 238 12.68 26.03 -19.07
CA ALA A 238 12.73 27.49 -19.00
C ALA A 238 12.07 27.95 -17.69
N VAL A 239 12.71 28.85 -16.94
CA VAL A 239 12.18 29.40 -15.69
C VAL A 239 11.95 30.89 -15.86
N TYR A 240 10.70 31.30 -15.75
CA TYR A 240 10.24 32.68 -15.94
C TYR A 240 9.84 33.30 -14.61
N ASN A 241 10.30 34.53 -14.35
CA ASN A 241 9.83 35.32 -13.22
C ASN A 241 8.64 36.22 -13.65
N PRO A 242 7.40 35.90 -13.25
CA PRO A 242 6.23 36.73 -13.58
C PRO A 242 6.05 37.94 -12.66
N HIS A 243 6.90 38.13 -11.65
CA HIS A 243 6.74 39.16 -10.63
C HIS A 243 7.51 40.44 -10.96
N ASP A 244 7.06 41.55 -10.40
CA ASP A 244 7.71 42.86 -10.53
C ASP A 244 9.00 42.99 -9.69
N LEU A 245 9.29 41.99 -8.85
CA LEU A 245 10.46 41.94 -7.98
C LEU A 245 11.39 40.78 -8.37
N PRO A 246 12.72 40.93 -8.19
CA PRO A 246 13.67 39.83 -8.37
C PRO A 246 13.35 38.64 -7.46
N VAL A 247 13.61 37.43 -7.94
CA VAL A 247 13.44 36.19 -7.19
C VAL A 247 14.80 35.57 -6.90
N ASP A 248 15.20 35.61 -5.64
CA ASP A 248 16.50 35.12 -5.16
C ASP A 248 16.50 33.62 -4.83
N THR A 249 15.31 33.02 -4.68
CA THR A 249 15.17 31.60 -4.35
C THR A 249 13.91 31.05 -5.00
N MET A 250 14.07 29.94 -5.70
CA MET A 250 13.00 29.27 -6.44
C MET A 250 12.72 27.92 -5.81
N TYR A 251 11.42 27.61 -5.69
CA TYR A 251 10.95 26.36 -5.10
C TYR A 251 10.20 25.57 -6.17
N PHE A 252 10.54 24.29 -6.29
CA PHE A 252 9.84 23.35 -7.17
C PHE A 252 9.45 22.11 -6.38
N SER A 253 8.25 21.61 -6.58
CA SER A 253 7.81 20.33 -6.05
C SER A 253 8.38 19.21 -6.90
N LEU A 254 9.13 18.30 -6.30
CA LEU A 254 9.66 17.09 -6.95
C LEU A 254 9.63 15.95 -5.95
N ASN A 255 9.23 14.75 -6.38
CA ASN A 255 9.19 13.57 -5.54
C ASN A 255 10.53 13.32 -4.81
N ASN A 256 10.50 13.00 -3.52
CA ASN A 256 11.70 12.82 -2.68
C ASN A 256 12.44 11.52 -2.97
N ALA A 257 11.77 10.53 -3.58
CA ALA A 257 12.40 9.28 -4.02
C ALA A 257 13.22 9.46 -5.32
N LEU A 258 13.17 10.63 -5.95
CA LEU A 258 14.02 10.97 -7.10
C LEU A 258 15.30 11.64 -6.62
N THR A 259 16.45 11.06 -6.95
CA THR A 259 17.75 11.61 -6.59
C THR A 259 18.26 12.49 -7.73
N ILE A 260 18.63 13.74 -7.42
CA ILE A 260 19.29 14.62 -8.39
C ILE A 260 20.75 14.18 -8.56
N GLU A 261 21.12 13.82 -9.78
CA GLU A 261 22.49 13.40 -10.13
C GLU A 261 23.32 14.60 -10.64
N LYS A 262 22.69 15.48 -11.43
CA LYS A 262 23.33 16.67 -11.98
C LYS A 262 22.33 17.82 -12.05
N HIS A 263 22.83 19.03 -11.86
CA HIS A 263 22.06 20.25 -12.10
C HIS A 263 22.95 21.32 -12.72
N GLN A 264 22.36 22.16 -13.56
CA GLN A 264 23.03 23.30 -14.16
C GLN A 264 22.02 24.44 -14.31
N TRP A 265 22.36 25.60 -13.76
CA TRP A 265 21.58 26.83 -13.90
C TRP A 265 22.32 27.76 -14.85
N GLN A 266 21.69 28.15 -15.97
CA GLN A 266 22.35 28.90 -17.05
C GLN A 266 23.57 28.14 -17.64
N ASP A 267 24.53 28.87 -18.21
CA ASP A 267 25.75 28.33 -18.83
C ASP A 267 26.95 28.21 -17.83
N GLU A 268 26.79 28.51 -16.53
CA GLU A 268 27.87 28.45 -15.52
C GLU A 268 27.44 27.87 -14.13
N GLU A 269 28.41 27.25 -13.44
CA GLU A 269 28.27 26.02 -12.63
C GLU A 269 27.96 26.18 -11.12
N THR A 270 27.47 27.34 -10.64
CA THR A 270 27.51 27.66 -9.19
C THR A 270 26.18 27.92 -8.47
N ALA A 271 25.03 27.62 -9.07
CA ALA A 271 23.77 27.66 -8.31
C ALA A 271 23.68 26.51 -7.29
N SER A 272 23.32 26.83 -6.05
CA SER A 272 23.07 25.82 -5.01
C SER A 272 21.69 25.20 -5.21
N LEU A 273 21.63 23.88 -5.34
CA LEU A 273 20.39 23.12 -5.40
C LEU A 273 20.30 22.20 -4.18
N GLN A 274 19.17 22.27 -3.47
CA GLN A 274 18.87 21.38 -2.36
C GLN A 274 17.56 20.64 -2.63
N HIS A 275 17.52 19.33 -2.37
CA HIS A 275 16.30 18.54 -2.44
C HIS A 275 15.92 18.07 -1.03
N LYS A 276 14.79 18.53 -0.52
CA LYS A 276 14.33 18.28 0.85
C LYS A 276 12.83 18.03 0.87
N HIS A 277 12.39 16.90 1.42
CA HIS A 277 10.98 16.62 1.76
C HIS A 277 10.02 16.97 0.61
N HIS A 278 10.34 16.50 -0.60
CA HIS A 278 9.57 16.74 -1.84
C HIS A 278 9.66 18.15 -2.45
N THR A 279 10.65 18.95 -2.04
CA THR A 279 10.88 20.29 -2.60
C THR A 279 12.33 20.46 -3.02
N LEU A 280 12.52 20.87 -4.27
CA LEU A 280 13.75 21.43 -4.79
C LEU A 280 13.81 22.91 -4.48
N ILE A 281 14.92 23.32 -3.87
CA ILE A 281 15.23 24.70 -3.51
C ILE A 281 16.44 25.09 -4.35
N LEU A 282 16.22 25.95 -5.32
CA LEU A 282 17.26 26.51 -6.18
C LEU A 282 17.60 27.92 -5.71
N ILE A 283 18.86 28.14 -5.36
CA ILE A 283 19.41 29.42 -4.94
C ILE A 283 20.48 29.81 -5.97
N PRO A 284 20.15 30.64 -6.96
CA PRO A 284 21.14 31.16 -7.90
C PRO A 284 22.01 32.25 -7.25
N ASP A 285 23.24 32.42 -7.72
CA ASP A 285 24.12 33.51 -7.26
C ASP A 285 23.59 34.89 -7.63
N ARG A 286 22.85 34.97 -8.75
CA ARG A 286 22.18 36.19 -9.20
C ARG A 286 20.69 35.94 -9.23
N PRO A 287 19.87 36.85 -8.69
CA PRO A 287 18.44 36.65 -8.65
C PRO A 287 17.84 36.74 -10.03
N LEU A 288 16.78 35.96 -10.27
CA LEU A 288 16.05 35.99 -11.52
C LEU A 288 15.27 37.32 -11.60
N LEU A 289 15.69 38.20 -12.51
CA LEU A 289 15.12 39.54 -12.63
C LEU A 289 13.64 39.51 -13.06
N PRO A 290 12.88 40.57 -12.75
CA PRO A 290 11.50 40.72 -13.21
C PRO A 290 11.37 40.48 -14.72
N ASN A 291 10.42 39.63 -15.13
CA ASN A 291 10.16 39.26 -16.52
C ASN A 291 11.32 38.57 -17.27
N ALA A 292 12.37 38.14 -16.57
CA ALA A 292 13.46 37.38 -17.17
C ALA A 292 13.11 35.89 -17.30
N VAL A 293 13.73 35.24 -18.29
CA VAL A 293 13.66 33.79 -18.52
C VAL A 293 15.06 33.23 -18.52
N ASP A 294 15.30 32.25 -17.66
CA ASP A 294 16.56 31.49 -17.59
C ASP A 294 16.32 30.00 -17.81
N THR A 295 17.39 29.21 -17.90
CA THR A 295 17.31 27.75 -18.11
C THR A 295 17.84 27.00 -16.90
N LEU A 296 17.07 26.00 -16.45
CA LEU A 296 17.52 24.99 -15.50
C LEU A 296 17.59 23.63 -16.21
N THR A 297 18.76 23.01 -16.19
CA THR A 297 18.98 21.64 -16.64
C THR A 297 19.17 20.74 -15.42
N LEU A 298 18.48 19.61 -15.40
CA LEU A 298 18.51 18.62 -14.32
C LEU A 298 18.68 17.21 -14.91
N SER A 299 19.45 16.38 -14.23
CA SER A 299 19.47 14.93 -14.45
C SER A 299 19.12 14.27 -13.12
N TYR A 300 18.09 13.45 -13.11
CA TYR A 300 17.63 12.78 -11.90
C TYR A 300 17.06 11.39 -12.19
N ALA A 301 17.18 10.51 -11.22
CA ALA A 301 16.71 9.13 -11.34
C ALA A 301 16.18 8.58 -10.01
N GLY A 302 15.34 7.54 -10.08
CA GLY A 302 14.85 6.81 -8.91
C GLY A 302 13.41 6.35 -9.06
N HIS A 303 12.74 6.24 -7.91
CA HIS A 303 11.35 5.78 -7.81
C HIS A 303 10.41 6.96 -7.53
N ILE A 304 9.11 6.67 -7.51
CA ILE A 304 8.08 7.62 -7.09
C ILE A 304 7.55 7.16 -5.74
N ASP A 305 7.72 8.00 -4.74
CA ASP A 305 7.03 7.87 -3.47
C ASP A 305 5.60 8.39 -3.64
N ALA A 306 4.67 7.48 -3.98
CA ALA A 306 3.27 7.81 -4.20
C ALA A 306 2.54 8.12 -2.87
N GLU A 307 2.92 7.45 -1.78
CA GLU A 307 2.25 7.59 -0.49
C GLU A 307 2.49 8.98 0.14
N SER A 308 3.72 9.47 0.11
CA SER A 308 4.08 10.72 0.80
C SER A 308 4.03 11.97 -0.08
N PHE A 309 4.18 11.84 -1.41
CA PHE A 309 4.12 13.00 -2.32
C PHE A 309 2.69 13.35 -2.74
N MET A 310 1.85 12.34 -2.99
CA MET A 310 0.46 12.54 -3.41
C MET A 310 -0.43 12.81 -2.20
N LEU A 311 -0.09 13.85 -1.45
CA LEU A 311 -0.87 14.34 -0.33
C LEU A 311 -2.19 14.87 -0.87
N ASN A 312 -3.23 14.04 -0.83
CA ASN A 312 -4.59 14.47 -1.11
C ASN A 312 -4.92 15.64 -0.17
N GLN A 313 -5.13 16.82 -0.75
CA GLN A 313 -5.59 18.01 -0.05
C GLN A 313 -7.08 17.84 0.24
N LEU A 314 -7.48 17.86 1.52
CA LEU A 314 -8.75 18.43 2.03
C LEU A 314 -8.66 18.53 3.58
N PRO A 315 -9.32 19.53 4.21
CA PRO A 315 -9.09 19.93 5.60
C PRO A 315 -9.83 19.08 6.65
N ASP A 316 -9.30 19.18 7.88
CA ASP A 316 -9.56 18.41 9.11
C ASP A 316 -11.03 18.32 9.63
N ALA A 317 -12.03 18.78 8.89
CA ALA A 317 -13.42 18.83 9.38
C ALA A 317 -14.13 17.45 9.43
N ALA A 318 -13.50 16.37 8.95
CA ALA A 318 -14.08 15.01 9.02
C ALA A 318 -13.05 13.88 9.20
N GLY A 319 -11.81 14.19 9.59
CA GLY A 319 -10.90 13.29 10.33
C GLY A 319 -10.51 11.92 9.74
N VAL A 320 -10.94 11.53 8.55
CA VAL A 320 -10.39 10.40 7.78
C VAL A 320 -10.46 10.78 6.30
N ILE A 321 -9.29 11.06 5.69
CA ILE A 321 -9.17 11.02 4.23
C ILE A 321 -9.24 9.54 3.87
N SER A 322 -10.41 9.10 3.42
CA SER A 322 -10.58 7.74 2.97
C SER A 322 -10.42 7.73 1.47
N LYS A 323 -9.31 7.19 0.98
CA LYS A 323 -9.24 6.69 -0.39
C LYS A 323 -10.04 5.37 -0.53
N THR A 324 -11.07 5.16 0.31
CA THR A 324 -11.88 3.95 0.26
C THR A 324 -12.88 4.08 -0.87
N ASN A 325 -12.81 3.13 -1.77
CA ASN A 325 -13.87 2.90 -2.74
C ASN A 325 -15.14 2.53 -1.96
N GLU A 326 -16.13 3.41 -1.93
CA GLU A 326 -17.44 3.12 -1.28
C GLU A 326 -18.25 2.07 -2.05
N GLY A 327 -17.79 1.70 -3.26
CA GLY A 327 -18.35 0.62 -4.07
C GLY A 327 -18.22 -0.78 -3.43
N PRO A 328 -18.86 -1.80 -4.02
CA PRO A 328 -18.76 -3.19 -3.56
C PRO A 328 -17.34 -3.77 -3.71
N TRP A 329 -16.48 -3.13 -4.51
CA TRP A 329 -15.11 -3.55 -4.77
C TRP A 329 -14.14 -2.49 -4.24
N ILE A 330 -13.35 -2.86 -3.24
CA ILE A 330 -12.33 -1.98 -2.70
C ILE A 330 -11.08 -2.17 -3.55
N LEU A 331 -10.66 -1.09 -4.19
CA LEU A 331 -9.47 -1.05 -5.04
C LEU A 331 -8.33 -0.41 -4.25
N GLY A 332 -7.10 -0.78 -4.61
CA GLY A 332 -5.92 -0.06 -4.17
C GLY A 332 -5.99 1.38 -4.63
N ASP A 333 -5.29 2.25 -3.92
CA ASP A 333 -5.45 3.69 -4.06
C ASP A 333 -4.21 4.40 -4.63
N GLU A 334 -3.34 3.56 -5.19
CA GLU A 334 -2.16 3.90 -5.97
C GLU A 334 -2.56 4.60 -7.27
N SER A 335 -1.96 5.75 -7.53
CA SER A 335 -2.21 6.50 -8.75
C SER A 335 -0.97 6.78 -9.60
N ALA A 336 0.23 6.41 -9.11
CA ALA A 336 1.43 6.31 -9.92
C ALA A 336 2.04 4.92 -9.77
N TRP A 337 2.67 4.45 -10.84
CA TRP A 337 3.29 3.14 -10.87
C TRP A 337 4.52 3.13 -11.77
N LEU A 338 5.56 2.45 -11.32
CA LEU A 338 6.82 2.26 -12.03
C LEU A 338 7.26 0.80 -11.85
N ASP A 339 6.98 -0.02 -12.86
CA ASP A 339 7.44 -1.42 -12.97
C ASP A 339 7.99 -1.65 -14.38
N SER A 340 8.84 -2.65 -14.53
CA SER A 340 9.37 -3.22 -15.77
C SER A 340 8.34 -3.46 -16.88
N ARG A 341 7.04 -3.54 -16.55
CA ARG A 341 5.94 -3.83 -17.50
C ARG A 341 4.97 -2.67 -17.71
N THR A 342 4.86 -1.74 -16.79
CA THR A 342 3.84 -0.69 -16.83
C THR A 342 4.33 0.54 -16.09
N VAL A 343 4.17 1.71 -16.72
CA VAL A 343 4.54 3.00 -16.15
C VAL A 343 3.35 3.94 -16.27
N VAL A 344 2.92 4.49 -15.13
CA VAL A 344 1.83 5.46 -15.06
C VAL A 344 2.30 6.63 -14.20
N LEU A 345 2.55 7.77 -14.84
CA LEU A 345 3.11 8.97 -14.22
C LEU A 345 2.17 10.18 -14.41
N PRO A 346 1.06 10.25 -13.65
CA PRO A 346 0.23 11.45 -13.67
C PRO A 346 1.00 12.63 -13.09
N ALA A 347 0.64 13.86 -13.48
CA ALA A 347 1.32 15.07 -12.98
C ALA A 347 1.33 15.17 -11.44
N GLN A 348 0.31 14.61 -10.78
CA GLN A 348 0.21 14.61 -9.31
C GLN A 348 1.28 13.76 -8.61
N SER A 349 2.01 12.89 -9.33
CA SER A 349 3.06 12.04 -8.74
C SER A 349 4.36 12.77 -8.44
N GLY A 350 4.51 14.00 -8.94
CA GLY A 350 5.73 14.78 -8.74
C GLY A 350 6.93 14.24 -9.49
N TRP A 351 6.70 13.50 -10.57
CA TRP A 351 7.77 12.90 -11.39
C TRP A 351 8.61 13.94 -12.14
N TYR A 352 8.15 15.19 -12.20
CA TYR A 352 8.91 16.33 -12.72
C TYR A 352 8.77 17.56 -11.81
N PRO A 353 9.77 18.47 -11.83
CA PRO A 353 9.73 19.68 -11.01
C PRO A 353 8.58 20.59 -11.44
N VAL A 354 7.64 20.85 -10.54
CA VAL A 354 6.55 21.81 -10.76
C VAL A 354 6.77 23.04 -9.89
N PRO A 355 6.73 24.28 -10.42
CA PRO A 355 6.92 25.49 -9.63
C PRO A 355 6.00 25.59 -8.41
N GLY A 356 6.55 26.12 -7.31
CA GLY A 356 5.90 26.20 -6.01
C GLY A 356 5.89 24.87 -5.26
N VAL A 357 5.21 24.85 -4.12
CA VAL A 357 5.01 23.65 -3.30
C VAL A 357 3.67 22.97 -3.62
N VAL A 358 3.49 21.71 -3.19
CA VAL A 358 2.22 21.00 -3.36
C VAL A 358 1.25 21.33 -2.22
N THR A 359 1.74 21.56 -1.01
CA THR A 359 0.91 21.73 0.19
C THR A 359 1.13 23.08 0.90
N GLY A 360 0.25 23.41 1.86
CA GLY A 360 0.33 24.64 2.65
C GLY A 360 -0.48 25.83 2.14
N TYR A 361 -1.14 25.69 0.98
CA TYR A 361 -2.07 26.71 0.48
C TYR A 361 -3.39 26.68 1.27
N PRO A 362 -3.92 27.84 1.70
CA PRO A 362 -5.23 27.89 2.32
C PRO A 362 -6.31 27.61 1.28
N TYR A 363 -7.44 27.03 1.69
CA TYR A 363 -8.56 26.73 0.79
C TYR A 363 -9.06 27.97 0.01
N SER A 364 -9.00 29.15 0.63
CA SER A 364 -9.41 30.42 0.03
C SER A 364 -8.44 30.94 -1.05
N SER A 365 -7.22 30.42 -1.12
CA SER A 365 -6.21 30.80 -2.12
C SER A 365 -5.47 29.54 -2.58
N PRO A 366 -6.05 28.78 -3.52
CA PRO A 366 -5.47 27.53 -3.97
C PRO A 366 -4.11 27.76 -4.65
N ARG A 367 -3.36 26.67 -4.80
CA ARG A 367 -2.07 26.67 -5.50
C ARG A 367 -2.20 27.35 -6.88
N PRO A 368 -1.30 28.28 -7.22
CA PRO A 368 -1.26 28.87 -8.56
C PRO A 368 -1.07 27.79 -9.64
N ALA A 369 -1.88 27.83 -10.70
CA ALA A 369 -1.70 26.93 -11.84
C ALA A 369 -0.44 27.28 -12.64
N ASN A 370 0.31 26.27 -13.05
CA ASN A 370 1.42 26.40 -14.00
C ASN A 370 1.09 25.62 -15.27
N PHE A 371 0.60 26.34 -16.30
CA PHE A 371 0.40 25.77 -17.62
C PHE A 371 1.69 25.85 -18.42
N ALA A 372 2.10 24.73 -19.00
CA ALA A 372 3.35 24.61 -19.75
C ALA A 372 3.14 23.75 -21.00
N THR A 373 4.00 23.98 -21.98
CA THR A 373 4.19 23.07 -23.12
C THR A 373 5.32 22.08 -22.81
N ALA A 374 5.34 20.93 -23.48
CA ALA A 374 6.40 19.95 -23.29
C ALA A 374 6.84 19.34 -24.63
N THR A 375 8.14 19.09 -24.75
CA THR A 375 8.71 18.15 -25.71
C THR A 375 9.19 16.94 -24.93
N VAL A 376 8.74 15.75 -25.32
CA VAL A 376 9.00 14.51 -24.57
C VAL A 376 9.60 13.47 -25.49
N ARG A 377 10.81 13.01 -25.16
CA ARG A 377 11.51 11.91 -25.83
C ARG A 377 11.61 10.77 -24.83
N ILE A 378 11.10 9.60 -25.18
CA ILE A 378 11.02 8.44 -24.27
C ILE A 378 11.77 7.27 -24.88
N GLN A 379 12.70 6.72 -24.10
CA GLN A 379 13.39 5.46 -24.39
C GLN A 379 12.82 4.38 -23.47
N THR A 380 12.35 3.27 -24.07
CA THR A 380 11.74 2.16 -23.35
C THR A 380 12.56 0.88 -23.53
N PRO A 381 12.69 0.02 -22.50
CA PRO A 381 13.52 -1.19 -22.56
C PRO A 381 12.86 -2.39 -23.28
N GLN A 382 11.53 -2.37 -23.51
CA GLN A 382 10.75 -3.41 -24.20
C GLN A 382 9.68 -2.81 -25.13
N ASP A 383 8.81 -3.66 -25.73
CA ASP A 383 7.63 -3.35 -26.57
C ASP A 383 6.51 -2.57 -25.81
N MET A 384 6.89 -1.59 -25.00
CA MET A 384 5.96 -0.71 -24.32
C MET A 384 5.32 0.25 -25.32
N GLN A 385 3.99 0.36 -25.26
CA GLN A 385 3.28 1.39 -25.98
C GLN A 385 3.27 2.67 -25.14
N VAL A 386 3.91 3.72 -25.66
CA VAL A 386 3.90 5.04 -25.03
C VAL A 386 2.59 5.76 -25.36
N ILE A 387 1.91 6.23 -24.31
CA ILE A 387 0.73 7.11 -24.42
C ILE A 387 1.04 8.37 -23.61
N THR A 388 1.13 9.51 -24.30
CA THR A 388 1.37 10.83 -23.70
C THR A 388 0.37 11.84 -24.27
N GLN A 389 0.21 12.99 -23.61
CA GLN A 389 -0.49 14.12 -24.19
C GLN A 389 0.38 14.79 -25.25
N GLY A 390 -0.17 15.04 -26.44
CA GLY A 390 0.53 15.58 -27.61
C GLY A 390 0.49 14.60 -28.77
#